data_AF-A0A2V6XLW5-F1
#
_entry.id   AF-A0A2V6XLW5-F1
#
_cell.length_a   1.000
_cell.length_b   1.000
_cell.length_c   1.000
_cell.angle_alpha   90.00
_cell.angle_beta   90.00
_cell.angle_gamma   90.00
#
_symmetry.space_group_name_H-M   'P 1'
#
loop_
_entity.id
_entity.type
_entity.pdbx_description
1 polymer ?
#
loop_
_entity_poly.entity_id
_entity_poly.type
_entity_poly.pdbx_seq_one_letter_code
_entity_poly.pdbx_strand_id
1 'polypeptide(L)'
;MQGIFILALAGLTSVGAYFFGIGRLGLSSGSFGAAIGKMLEAVGTTLVFLAVNLAMAVTIVLAVRGVTGSFVSVYVTDDAVWMGLSLLQGLTFQWWRGLSGKPR
;
A
#
# COMPACT_ATOMS: atom_id res chain seq x y z
N MET A 1 11.08 -22.36 -9.81
CA MET A 1 11.24 -21.57 -11.06
C MET A 1 10.45 -20.26 -11.04
N GLN A 2 9.14 -20.25 -10.74
CA GLN A 2 8.30 -19.04 -10.76
C GLN A 2 8.80 -17.90 -9.85
N GLY A 3 9.19 -18.19 -8.60
CA GLY A 3 9.71 -17.17 -7.68
C GLY A 3 10.99 -16.50 -8.16
N ILE A 4 11.90 -17.26 -8.77
CA ILE A 4 13.15 -16.73 -9.35
C ILE A 4 12.82 -15.79 -10.52
N PHE A 5 11.87 -16.18 -11.38
CA PHE A 5 11.42 -15.35 -12.49
C PHE A 5 10.83 -14.01 -12.00
N ILE A 6 9.96 -14.04 -10.98
CA ILE A 6 9.36 -12.83 -10.40
C ILE A 6 10.45 -11.91 -9.83
N LEU A 7 11.37 -12.45 -9.04
CA LEU A 7 12.46 -11.68 -8.45
C LEU A 7 13.39 -11.08 -9.52
N ALA A 8 13.72 -11.85 -10.55
CA ALA A 8 14.54 -11.37 -11.67
C ALA A 8 13.84 -10.24 -12.44
N LEU A 9 12.56 -10.38 -12.74
CA LEU A 9 11.78 -9.37 -13.43
C LEU A 9 11.62 -8.09 -12.59
N ALA A 10 11.35 -8.22 -11.30
CA ALA A 10 11.26 -7.10 -10.37
C ALA A 10 12.60 -6.37 -10.24
N GLY A 11 13.71 -7.12 -10.14
CA GLY A 11 15.06 -6.55 -10.12
C GLY A 11 15.37 -5.79 -11.41
N LEU A 12 15.11 -6.40 -12.57
CA LEU A 12 15.39 -5.80 -13.87
C LEU A 12 14.57 -4.53 -14.12
N THR A 13 13.28 -4.54 -13.80
CA THR A 13 12.40 -3.37 -13.92
C THR A 13 12.80 -2.26 -12.95
N SER A 14 13.21 -2.59 -11.73
CA SER A 14 13.71 -1.62 -10.74
C SER A 14 15.02 -0.95 -11.19
N VAL A 15 15.97 -1.75 -11.69
CA VAL A 15 17.24 -1.26 -12.24
C VAL A 15 16.99 -0.38 -13.47
N GLY A 16 16.09 -0.80 -14.36
CA GLY A 16 15.67 -0.02 -15.52
C GLY A 16 15.07 1.32 -15.13
N ALA A 17 14.17 1.34 -14.14
CA ALA A 17 13.56 2.57 -13.62
C ALA A 17 14.60 3.52 -13.00
N TYR A 18 15.58 2.98 -12.25
CA TYR A 18 16.67 3.76 -11.65
C TYR A 18 17.52 4.46 -12.72
N PHE A 19 18.01 3.72 -13.72
CA PHE A 19 18.82 4.29 -14.80
C PHE A 19 18.02 5.25 -15.68
N PHE A 20 16.75 4.96 -15.95
CA PHE A 20 15.87 5.87 -16.67
C PHE A 20 15.63 7.17 -15.89
N GLY A 21 15.45 7.08 -14.58
CA GLY A 21 15.28 8.22 -13.69
C GLY A 21 16.49 9.15 -13.68
N ILE A 22 17.69 8.59 -13.56
CA ILE A 22 18.93 9.38 -13.57
C ILE A 22 19.22 9.92 -14.97
N GLY A 23 19.18 9.07 -15.99
CA GLY A 23 19.64 9.42 -17.34
C GLY A 23 18.67 10.28 -18.14
N ARG A 24 17.35 10.13 -17.93
CA ARG A 24 16.33 10.80 -18.75
C ARG A 24 15.49 11.81 -17.97
N LEU A 25 15.29 11.62 -16.67
CA LEU A 25 14.51 12.52 -15.82
C LEU A 25 15.38 13.45 -14.97
N GLY A 26 16.71 13.31 -15.03
CA GLY A 26 17.65 14.16 -14.29
C GLY A 26 17.53 14.02 -12.76
N LEU A 27 17.01 12.89 -12.27
CA LEU A 27 16.81 12.66 -10.84
C LEU A 27 18.17 12.50 -10.14
N SER A 28 18.35 13.17 -9.01
CA SER A 28 19.57 13.08 -8.20
C SER A 28 19.64 11.73 -7.48
N SER A 29 20.73 10.96 -7.69
CA SER A 29 20.95 9.69 -6.97
C SER A 29 21.05 9.89 -5.46
N GLY A 30 21.50 11.06 -4.99
CA GLY A 30 21.57 11.40 -3.57
C GLY A 30 20.20 11.46 -2.88
N SER A 31 19.12 11.63 -3.66
CA SER A 31 17.75 11.63 -3.14
C SER A 31 17.11 10.24 -3.08
N PHE A 32 17.78 9.21 -3.61
CA PHE A 32 17.23 7.86 -3.73
C PHE A 32 16.92 7.24 -2.36
N GLY A 33 17.80 7.42 -1.37
CA GLY A 33 17.56 6.95 0.00
C GLY A 33 16.32 7.60 0.64
N ALA A 34 16.13 8.90 0.43
CA ALA A 34 14.94 9.60 0.91
C ALA A 34 13.66 9.11 0.19
N ALA A 35 13.76 8.79 -1.09
CA ALA A 35 12.65 8.20 -1.86
C ALA A 35 12.27 6.80 -1.33
N ILE A 36 13.25 5.96 -0.98
CA ILE A 36 12.99 4.67 -0.31
C ILE A 36 12.29 4.88 1.03
N GLY A 37 12.77 5.82 1.84
CA GLY A 37 12.12 6.14 3.13
C GLY A 37 10.66 6.56 2.95
N LYS A 38 10.37 7.39 1.94
CA LYS A 38 8.99 7.77 1.59
C LYS A 38 8.17 6.60 1.09
N MET A 39 8.74 5.71 0.28
CA MET A 39 8.07 4.49 -0.15
C MET A 39 7.70 3.60 1.05
N LEU A 40 8.62 3.43 2.02
CA LEU A 40 8.34 2.65 3.25
C LEU A 40 7.28 3.30 4.13
N GLU A 41 7.25 4.63 4.24
CA GLU A 41 6.14 5.35 4.90
C GLU A 41 4.78 5.06 4.20
N ALA A 42 4.77 4.99 2.87
CA ALA A 42 3.58 4.69 2.06
C ALA A 42 3.07 3.27 2.31
N VAL A 43 4.00 2.31 2.33
CA VAL A 43 3.71 0.91 2.62
C VAL A 43 3.19 0.77 4.04
N GLY A 44 3.84 1.40 5.02
CA GLY A 44 3.41 1.36 6.42
C GLY A 44 1.99 1.92 6.61
N THR A 45 1.68 3.07 5.99
CA THR A 45 0.32 3.64 6.05
C THR A 45 -0.71 2.75 5.37
N THR A 46 -0.38 2.15 4.23
CA THR A 46 -1.21 1.14 3.56
C THR A 46 -1.52 -0.05 4.48
N LEU A 47 -0.51 -0.59 5.16
CA LEU A 47 -0.67 -1.72 6.09
C LEU A 47 -1.53 -1.35 7.29
N VAL A 48 -1.41 -0.12 7.81
CA VAL A 48 -2.29 0.37 8.89
C VAL A 48 -3.74 0.42 8.42
N PHE A 49 -4.02 0.97 7.24
CA PHE A 49 -5.37 0.97 6.68
C PHE A 49 -5.90 -0.44 6.47
N LEU A 50 -5.07 -1.36 5.98
CA LEU A 50 -5.45 -2.77 5.83
C LEU A 50 -5.83 -3.40 7.16
N ALA A 51 -5.01 -3.23 8.19
CA ALA A 51 -5.30 -3.75 9.52
C ALA A 51 -6.60 -3.18 10.09
N VAL A 52 -6.83 -1.86 9.95
CA VAL A 52 -8.05 -1.19 10.40
C VAL A 52 -9.27 -1.67 9.63
N ASN A 53 -9.17 -1.78 8.31
CA ASN A 53 -10.26 -2.28 7.45
C ASN A 53 -10.66 -3.70 7.83
N LEU A 54 -9.69 -4.61 8.00
CA LEU A 54 -9.95 -5.99 8.40
C LEU A 54 -10.56 -6.07 9.80
N ALA A 55 -10.01 -5.33 10.77
CA ALA A 55 -10.56 -5.27 12.12
C ALA A 55 -12.00 -4.75 12.14
N MET A 56 -12.29 -3.71 11.34
CA MET A 56 -13.65 -3.18 11.20
C MET A 56 -14.58 -4.16 10.50
N ALA A 57 -14.13 -4.84 9.44
CA ALA A 57 -14.93 -5.83 8.75
C ALA A 57 -15.34 -6.98 9.68
N VAL A 58 -14.39 -7.53 10.46
CA VAL A 58 -14.70 -8.55 11.48
C VAL A 58 -15.70 -8.01 12.51
N THR A 59 -15.47 -6.80 13.03
CA THR A 59 -16.38 -6.17 14.00
C THR A 59 -17.80 -6.03 13.46
N ILE A 60 -17.95 -5.57 12.21
CA ILE A 60 -19.25 -5.42 11.54
C ILE A 60 -19.92 -6.79 11.34
N VAL A 61 -19.18 -7.80 10.91
CA VAL A 61 -19.72 -9.17 10.73
C VAL A 61 -20.27 -9.71 12.06
N LEU A 62 -19.53 -9.54 13.16
CA LEU A 62 -19.98 -9.97 14.49
C LEU A 62 -21.22 -9.20 14.95
N ALA A 63 -21.26 -7.88 14.74
CA ALA A 63 -22.41 -7.06 15.09
C ALA A 63 -23.67 -7.46 14.30
N VAL A 64 -23.56 -7.63 12.98
CA VAL A 64 -24.69 -8.05 12.14
C VAL A 64 -25.17 -9.44 12.56
N ARG A 65 -24.26 -10.38 12.81
CA ARG A 65 -24.60 -11.72 13.27
C ARG A 65 -25.33 -11.69 14.62
N GLY A 66 -24.87 -10.86 15.55
CA GLY A 66 -25.50 -10.69 16.86
C GLY A 66 -26.90 -10.08 16.79
N VAL A 67 -27.12 -9.11 15.89
CA VAL A 67 -28.41 -8.40 15.78
C VAL A 67 -29.44 -9.16 14.93
N THR A 68 -29.01 -9.76 13.83
CA THR A 68 -29.92 -10.37 12.84
C THR A 68 -30.09 -11.88 12.99
N GLY A 69 -29.18 -12.55 13.72
CA GLY A 69 -29.08 -14.00 13.73
C GLY A 69 -28.65 -14.61 12.39
N SER A 70 -28.41 -13.79 11.36
CA SER A 70 -28.01 -14.24 10.02
C SER A 70 -26.50 -14.48 9.96
N PHE A 71 -26.11 -15.51 9.21
CA PHE A 71 -24.71 -15.83 8.98
C PHE A 71 -24.15 -14.95 7.85
N VAL A 72 -23.44 -13.88 8.21
CA VAL A 72 -22.58 -13.17 7.27
C VAL A 72 -21.25 -13.92 7.19
N SER A 73 -20.89 -14.35 5.99
CA SER A 73 -19.65 -15.08 5.76
C SER A 73 -18.44 -14.17 6.00
N VAL A 74 -17.55 -14.59 6.90
CA VAL A 74 -16.25 -13.93 7.14
C VAL A 74 -15.36 -13.97 5.89
N TYR A 75 -15.61 -14.85 4.92
CA TYR A 75 -14.81 -14.93 3.69
C TYR A 75 -14.81 -13.65 2.85
N VAL A 76 -15.77 -12.73 3.06
CA VAL A 76 -15.73 -11.39 2.44
C VAL A 76 -14.50 -10.59 2.88
N THR A 77 -13.87 -10.93 4.02
CA THR A 77 -12.65 -10.28 4.51
C THR A 77 -11.36 -10.79 3.86
N ASP A 78 -11.41 -11.89 3.10
CA ASP A 78 -10.24 -12.50 2.45
C ASP A 78 -10.07 -12.08 0.98
N ASP A 79 -10.76 -11.01 0.57
CA ASP A 79 -10.71 -10.50 -0.79
C ASP A 79 -9.51 -9.55 -1.02
N ALA A 80 -8.80 -9.73 -2.12
CA ALA A 80 -7.70 -8.86 -2.57
C ALA A 80 -8.14 -7.39 -2.74
N VAL A 81 -9.45 -7.13 -2.89
CA VAL A 81 -10.03 -5.78 -2.89
C VAL A 81 -9.62 -4.99 -1.64
N TRP A 82 -9.51 -5.62 -0.46
CA TRP A 82 -9.10 -4.93 0.76
C TRP A 82 -7.68 -4.38 0.65
N MET A 83 -6.76 -5.12 0.03
CA MET A 83 -5.39 -4.66 -0.22
C MET A 83 -5.40 -3.47 -1.18
N GLY A 84 -6.18 -3.54 -2.25
CA GLY A 84 -6.31 -2.45 -3.22
C GLY A 84 -6.87 -1.16 -2.60
N LEU A 85 -7.95 -1.25 -1.83
CA LEU A 85 -8.55 -0.11 -1.14
C LEU A 85 -7.59 0.50 -0.10
N SER A 86 -6.91 -0.36 0.67
CA SER A 86 -5.96 0.10 1.69
C SER A 86 -4.75 0.80 1.08
N LEU A 87 -4.30 0.35 -0.10
CA LEU A 87 -3.25 1.03 -0.86
C LEU A 87 -3.69 2.42 -1.30
N LEU A 88 -4.89 2.55 -1.87
CA LEU A 88 -5.44 3.84 -2.28
C LEU A 88 -5.59 4.78 -1.07
N GLN A 89 -6.08 4.27 0.06
CA GLN A 89 -6.21 5.03 1.31
C GLN A 89 -4.83 5.48 1.83
N GLY A 90 -3.85 4.57 1.88
CA GLY A 90 -2.48 4.86 2.34
C GLY A 90 -1.81 5.93 1.49
N LEU A 91 -1.84 5.79 0.17
CA LEU A 91 -1.27 6.77 -0.77
C LEU A 91 -1.96 8.13 -0.67
N THR A 92 -3.30 8.14 -0.64
CA THR A 92 -4.08 9.39 -0.50
C THR A 92 -3.72 10.10 0.80
N PHE A 93 -3.68 9.38 1.92
CA PHE A 93 -3.31 9.94 3.21
C PHE A 93 -1.87 10.46 3.23
N GLN A 94 -0.93 9.71 2.65
CA GLN A 94 0.46 10.12 2.62
C GLN A 94 0.67 11.39 1.80
N TRP A 95 0.05 11.50 0.62
CA TRP A 95 0.11 12.70 -0.19
C TRP A 95 -0.60 13.87 0.47
N TRP A 96 -1.79 13.65 1.05
CA TRP A 96 -2.51 14.70 1.76
C TRP A 96 -1.70 15.25 2.94
N ARG A 97 -1.05 14.38 3.73
CA ARG A 97 -0.15 14.76 4.82
C ARG A 97 1.05 15.55 4.32
N GLY A 98 1.64 15.15 3.19
CA GLY A 98 2.76 15.85 2.57
C GLY A 98 2.39 17.25 2.07
N LEU A 99 1.23 17.38 1.41
CA LEU A 99 0.73 18.65 0.88
C LEU A 99 0.23 19.61 1.97
N SER A 100 -0.24 19.09 3.11
CA SER A 100 -0.73 19.89 4.24
C SER A 100 0.39 20.40 5.16
N GLY A 101 1.59 19.84 5.06
CA GLY A 101 2.78 20.39 5.72
C GLY A 101 3.18 21.70 5.03
N LYS A 102 2.89 22.84 5.68
CA LYS A 102 3.13 24.23 5.25
C LYS A 102 4.19 24.44 4.13
N PRO A 103 3.92 25.34 3.16
CA PRO A 103 4.95 25.78 2.23
C PRO A 103 6.11 26.41 3.03
N ARG A 104 7.33 25.97 2.74
CA ARG A 104 8.55 26.73 3.08
C ARG A 104 8.87 27.66 1.93
#